data_AF-A0A7C6EY27-F1
#
_entry.id   AF-A0A7C6EY27-F1
#
_cell.length_a   1.000
_cell.length_b   1.000
_cell.length_c   1.000
_cell.angle_alpha   90.00
_cell.angle_beta   90.00
_cell.angle_gamma   90.00
#
_symmetry.space_group_name_H-M   'P 1'
#
loop_
_entity.id
_entity.type
_entity.pdbx_description
1 polymer ?
#
loop_
_entity_poly.entity_id
_entity_poly.type
_entity_poly.pdbx_seq_one_letter_code
_entity_poly.pdbx_strand_id
1 'polypeptide(L)'
;MHTINGKVHLGQAGITGILRCIAIGLVFLFLPIIRIEAQVAGDYRTNATGTWNWNVVGNWQRYDGSAWVAAADFPGQNPGAGTVTIQNNTNV
;
A
#
# COMPACT_ATOMS: atom_id res chain seq x y z
N MET A 1 14.00 15.77 64.70
CA MET A 1 14.01 14.89 63.51
C MET A 1 12.97 15.42 62.55
N HIS A 2 13.38 16.23 61.57
CA HIS A 2 12.46 16.86 60.59
C HIS A 2 12.51 16.05 59.30
N THR A 3 11.42 15.36 58.96
CA THR A 3 11.30 14.58 57.73
C THR A 3 10.69 15.46 56.64
N ILE A 4 11.51 15.94 55.69
CA ILE A 4 11.02 16.59 54.47
C ILE A 4 10.68 15.52 53.43
N ASN A 5 9.39 15.21 53.30
CA ASN A 5 8.89 14.36 52.22
C ASN A 5 8.68 15.20 50.94
N GLY A 6 9.57 15.05 49.98
CA GLY A 6 9.47 15.70 48.67
C GLY A 6 8.35 15.09 47.81
N LYS A 7 7.26 15.83 47.62
CA LYS A 7 6.34 15.57 46.49
C LYS A 7 6.88 16.28 45.26
N VAL A 8 7.38 15.52 44.30
CA VAL A 8 7.64 16.02 42.95
C VAL A 8 6.27 16.25 42.28
N HIS A 9 5.75 17.47 42.38
CA HIS A 9 4.53 17.88 41.68
C HIS A 9 4.88 18.24 40.24
N LEU A 10 4.78 17.29 39.33
CA LEU A 10 4.61 17.64 37.92
C LEU A 10 3.27 18.38 37.79
N GLY A 11 3.28 19.62 37.31
CA GLY A 11 2.07 20.41 37.14
C GLY A 11 1.08 19.74 36.17
N GLN A 12 -0.22 19.93 36.38
CA GLN A 12 -1.31 19.35 35.56
C GLN A 12 -1.15 19.60 34.04
N ALA A 13 -0.53 20.72 33.65
CA ALA A 13 -0.16 21.02 32.27
C ALA A 13 0.85 20.02 31.67
N GLY A 14 1.81 19.55 32.47
CA GLY A 14 2.81 18.56 32.05
C GLY A 14 2.21 17.17 31.85
N ILE A 15 1.30 16.75 32.73
CA ILE A 15 0.60 15.45 32.61
C ILE A 15 -0.27 15.43 31.36
N THR A 16 -1.00 16.52 31.09
CA THR A 16 -1.84 16.67 29.90
C THR A 16 -0.99 16.68 28.61
N GLY A 17 0.19 17.29 28.65
CA GLY A 17 1.15 17.26 27.54
C GLY A 17 1.65 15.85 27.24
N ILE A 18 2.06 15.11 28.27
CA ILE A 18 2.56 13.73 28.14
C ILE A 18 1.45 12.80 27.61
N LEU A 19 0.23 12.91 28.13
CA LEU A 19 -0.92 12.12 27.66
C LEU A 19 -1.23 12.37 26.18
N ARG A 20 -1.14 13.62 25.72
CA ARG A 20 -1.29 13.96 24.29
C ARG A 20 -0.20 13.34 23.43
N CYS A 21 1.06 13.41 23.87
CA CYS A 21 2.18 12.79 23.16
C CYS A 21 2.03 11.26 23.06
N ILE A 22 1.58 10.61 24.14
CA ILE A 22 1.31 9.16 24.13
C ILE A 22 0.17 8.83 23.19
N ALA A 23 -0.95 9.56 23.24
CA ALA A 23 -2.09 9.34 22.34
C ALA A 23 -1.69 9.50 20.86
N ILE A 24 -0.92 10.54 20.53
CA ILE A 24 -0.40 10.76 19.17
C ILE A 24 0.55 9.62 18.77
N GLY A 25 1.48 9.24 19.64
CA GLY A 25 2.42 8.15 19.41
C GLY A 25 1.72 6.81 19.16
N LEU A 26 0.64 6.51 19.90
CA LEU A 26 -0.18 5.31 19.72
C LEU A 26 -0.91 5.35 18.36
N VAL A 27 -1.47 6.49 17.96
CA VAL A 27 -2.10 6.63 16.63
C VAL A 27 -1.11 6.32 15.51
N PHE A 28 0.11 6.87 15.56
CA PHE A 28 1.16 6.58 14.57
C PHE A 28 1.69 5.13 14.63
N LEU A 29 1.69 4.50 15.81
CA LEU A 29 2.11 3.10 15.99
C LEU A 29 1.14 2.10 15.31
N PHE A 30 -0.16 2.41 15.28
CA PHE A 30 -1.20 1.54 14.70
C PHE A 30 -1.60 1.91 13.25
N LEU A 31 -1.03 2.99 12.68
CA LEU A 31 -1.39 3.50 11.35
C LEU A 31 -0.88 2.70 10.13
N PRO A 32 0.24 1.94 10.13
CA PRO A 32 0.75 1.37 8.88
C PRO A 32 0.24 -0.05 8.64
N ILE A 33 -1.00 -0.19 8.19
CA ILE A 33 -1.47 -1.44 7.55
C ILE A 33 -2.15 -1.22 6.19
N ILE A 34 -2.33 0.03 5.78
CA ILE A 34 -2.99 0.36 4.52
C ILE A 34 -1.95 0.29 3.41
N ARG A 35 -2.08 -0.71 2.52
CA ARG A 35 -1.35 -0.73 1.25
C ARG A 35 -2.04 0.26 0.32
N ILE A 36 -1.38 1.39 0.04
CA ILE A 36 -1.83 2.29 -1.02
C ILE A 36 -1.23 1.74 -2.32
N GLU A 37 -2.08 1.08 -3.09
CA GLU A 37 -1.73 0.56 -4.40
C GLU A 37 -2.41 1.42 -5.47
N ALA A 38 -1.71 1.72 -6.57
CA ALA A 38 -2.24 2.58 -7.63
C ALA A 38 -3.10 1.80 -8.65
N GLN A 39 -2.97 0.46 -8.65
CA GLN A 39 -3.67 -0.44 -9.54
C GLN A 39 -5.15 -0.63 -9.13
N VAL A 40 -6.02 -0.67 -10.14
CA VAL A 40 -7.46 -0.88 -10.01
C VAL A 40 -7.85 -2.19 -10.71
N ALA A 41 -8.89 -2.86 -10.20
CA ALA A 41 -9.37 -4.10 -10.81
C ALA A 41 -9.66 -3.90 -12.30
N GLY A 42 -9.03 -4.73 -13.13
CA GLY A 42 -9.09 -4.66 -14.59
C GLY A 42 -7.95 -3.92 -15.27
N ASP A 43 -7.00 -3.38 -14.52
CA ASP A 43 -5.70 -2.97 -15.07
C ASP A 43 -4.94 -4.19 -15.60
N TYR A 44 -4.15 -3.97 -16.65
CA TYR A 44 -3.29 -4.97 -17.27
C TYR A 44 -1.82 -4.60 -17.08
N ARG A 45 -0.97 -5.63 -17.04
CA ARG A 45 0.47 -5.46 -17.20
C ARG A 45 1.10 -6.60 -17.98
N THR A 46 2.24 -6.32 -18.59
CA THR A 46 3.08 -7.41 -19.11
C THR A 46 3.57 -8.29 -17.96
N ASN A 47 3.62 -9.59 -18.17
CA ASN A 47 4.35 -10.55 -17.33
C ASN A 47 5.87 -10.22 -17.31
N ALA A 48 6.61 -10.71 -16.32
CA ALA A 48 8.00 -10.27 -16.09
C ALA A 48 9.04 -10.97 -17.01
N THR A 49 8.65 -11.98 -17.79
CA THR A 49 9.59 -12.82 -18.57
C THR A 49 8.96 -13.31 -19.87
N GLY A 50 9.68 -13.24 -20.99
CA GLY A 50 9.30 -13.88 -22.26
C GLY A 50 9.53 -13.02 -23.51
N THR A 51 9.21 -13.59 -24.67
CA THR A 51 9.08 -12.88 -25.96
C THR A 51 7.68 -12.29 -26.05
N TRP A 52 7.58 -11.00 -26.35
CA TRP A 52 6.32 -10.28 -26.23
C TRP A 52 5.58 -10.21 -27.54
N ASN A 53 4.31 -10.60 -27.49
CA ASN A 53 3.35 -10.35 -28.54
C ASN A 53 2.06 -9.85 -27.87
N TRP A 54 1.58 -8.69 -28.31
CA TRP A 54 0.42 -8.02 -27.73
C TRP A 54 -0.87 -8.83 -27.80
N ASN A 55 -0.99 -9.72 -28.79
CA ASN A 55 -2.19 -10.52 -29.05
C ASN A 55 -2.10 -11.95 -28.46
N VAL A 56 -1.14 -12.20 -27.56
CA VAL A 56 -0.99 -13.50 -26.88
C VAL A 56 -1.36 -13.33 -25.41
N VAL A 57 -2.42 -14.02 -24.98
CA VAL A 57 -2.98 -13.91 -23.62
C VAL A 57 -1.94 -14.24 -22.54
N GLY A 58 -1.10 -15.26 -22.74
CA GLY A 58 -0.10 -15.69 -21.76
C GLY A 58 0.98 -14.65 -21.42
N ASN A 59 1.06 -13.58 -22.21
CA ASN A 59 1.96 -12.46 -21.96
C ASN A 59 1.36 -11.48 -20.92
N TRP A 60 0.07 -11.51 -20.65
CA TRP A 60 -0.58 -10.50 -19.81
C TRP A 60 -0.95 -11.01 -18.43
N GLN A 61 -0.87 -10.11 -17.46
CA GLN A 61 -1.50 -10.25 -16.16
C GLN A 61 -2.60 -9.18 -16.02
N ARG A 62 -3.71 -9.53 -15.37
CA ARG A 62 -4.80 -8.61 -15.06
C ARG A 62 -4.93 -8.47 -13.54
N TYR A 63 -5.06 -7.25 -13.04
CA TYR A 63 -5.26 -7.02 -11.61
C TYR A 63 -6.71 -7.37 -11.25
N ASP A 64 -6.91 -8.23 -10.24
CA ASP A 64 -8.24 -8.67 -9.81
C ASP A 64 -8.83 -7.81 -8.66
N GLY A 65 -8.12 -6.76 -8.25
CA GLY A 65 -8.45 -5.93 -7.10
C GLY A 65 -7.61 -6.25 -5.86
N SER A 66 -6.93 -7.41 -5.84
CA SER A 66 -6.03 -7.82 -4.76
C SER A 66 -4.66 -8.26 -5.25
N ALA A 67 -4.55 -8.83 -6.44
CA ALA A 67 -3.31 -9.38 -6.99
C ALA A 67 -3.29 -9.32 -8.51
N TRP A 68 -2.08 -9.44 -9.06
CA TRP A 68 -1.88 -9.66 -10.49
C TRP A 68 -1.98 -11.15 -10.79
N VAL A 69 -3.00 -11.54 -11.55
CA VAL A 69 -3.26 -12.92 -11.97
C VAL A 69 -3.05 -13.08 -13.46
N ALA A 70 -2.91 -14.32 -13.95
CA ALA A 70 -2.85 -14.58 -15.39
C ALA A 70 -4.13 -14.04 -16.06
N ALA A 71 -3.97 -13.28 -17.14
CA ALA A 71 -5.12 -12.74 -17.87
C ALA A 71 -5.86 -13.86 -18.63
N ALA A 72 -7.17 -13.71 -18.82
CA ALA A 72 -7.98 -14.60 -19.66
C ALA A 72 -8.09 -14.10 -21.11
N ASP A 73 -7.73 -12.84 -21.33
CA ASP A 73 -7.69 -12.13 -22.60
C ASP A 73 -6.50 -11.16 -22.62
N PHE A 74 -6.21 -10.56 -23.77
CA PHE A 74 -5.24 -9.47 -23.87
C PHE A 74 -5.96 -8.10 -23.90
N PRO A 75 -5.28 -7.00 -23.54
CA PRO A 75 -5.85 -5.66 -23.61
C PRO A 75 -6.43 -5.35 -25.00
N GLY A 76 -7.70 -4.93 -25.05
CA GLY A 76 -8.37 -4.58 -26.29
C GLY A 76 -9.00 -5.76 -27.05
N GLN A 77 -8.81 -7.01 -26.61
CA GLN A 77 -9.58 -8.15 -27.12
C GLN A 77 -11.07 -7.97 -26.83
N ASN A 78 -11.38 -7.49 -25.62
CA ASN A 78 -12.71 -7.18 -25.13
C ASN A 78 -12.74 -5.73 -24.59
N PRO A 79 -13.90 -5.05 -24.58
CA PRO A 79 -14.06 -3.77 -23.89
C PRO A 79 -13.80 -3.89 -22.38
N GLY A 80 -13.42 -2.79 -21.73
CA GLY A 80 -13.26 -2.72 -20.27
C GLY A 80 -11.84 -2.99 -19.75
N ALA A 81 -10.83 -2.85 -20.60
CA ALA A 81 -9.45 -2.76 -20.14
C ALA A 81 -9.22 -1.46 -19.36
N GLY A 82 -8.60 -1.58 -18.19
CA GLY A 82 -8.12 -0.45 -17.41
C GLY A 82 -6.78 0.09 -17.94
N THR A 83 -5.94 0.55 -17.02
CA THR A 83 -4.57 0.97 -17.34
C THR A 83 -3.78 -0.21 -17.86
N VAL A 84 -3.06 -0.03 -18.96
CA VAL A 84 -2.14 -1.05 -19.50
C VAL A 84 -0.70 -0.63 -19.21
N THR A 85 -0.03 -1.36 -18.33
CA THR A 85 1.34 -1.08 -17.90
C THR A 85 2.33 -1.99 -18.62
N ILE A 86 3.31 -1.40 -19.29
CA ILE A 86 4.42 -2.15 -19.87
C ILE A 86 5.57 -2.21 -18.86
N GLN A 87 5.88 -3.41 -18.36
CA GLN A 87 6.99 -3.61 -17.42
C GLN A 87 8.35 -3.47 -18.11
N ASN A 88 9.36 -3.15 -17.32
CA ASN A 88 10.76 -3.13 -17.79
C ASN A 88 11.15 -4.46 -18.45
N ASN A 89 12.10 -4.41 -19.38
CA ASN A 89 12.57 -5.57 -20.14
C ASN A 89 11.49 -6.27 -21.00
N THR A 90 10.40 -5.55 -21.33
CA THR A 90 9.45 -5.96 -22.36
C THR A 90 10.03 -5.62 -23.75
N ASN A 91 10.24 -6.63 -24.60
CA ASN A 91 10.71 -6.48 -25.99
C ASN A 91 9.75 -7.21 -26.94
N VAL A 92 9.20 -6.46 -27.90
CA VAL A 92 8.09 -6.84 -28.79
C VAL A 92 8.60 -7.27 -30.15
#